data_AF-A0AB37W2Q1-F1
#
_entry.id   AF-A0AB37W2Q1-F1
#
_cell.length_a   1.000
_cell.length_b   1.000
_cell.length_c   1.000
_cell.angle_alpha   90.00
_cell.angle_beta   90.00
_cell.angle_gamma   90.00
#
_symmetry.space_group_name_H-M   'P 1'
#
loop_
_entity.id
_entity.type
_entity.pdbx_description
1 polymer ?
#
loop_
_entity_poly.entity_id
_entity_poly.type
_entity_poly.pdbx_seq_one_letter_code
_entity_poly.pdbx_strand_id
1 'polypeptide(L)'
;MGNTIGWLRRDLSKGLHFTVLEACKAEGVDLTQSCDLKFGSDRGLISIGNITRGSVVPQPGIAGIGIWIATAFFLAVVVLALIWEGFEICSLKSVADWDAFAMFRDKRGPNPGWKDKVRAAGRTFIIGTADAQIIFVGAFLLGFAGQNKCRLTSYHFTVAVNQMMIALSSITFSVALVRTYWRSPYAAAFRLLLTIGSFIGVGLTIFRQANYAPDESVVKFHMDSAMDSAILLPVACLLETELRDAAEKQAKDSKAELGFGKATTWPPERIFYIFLVVSCLAAHISIPLRFYFGKSRDNTPVKWTYRRMILAAVYWLWVLLPPILTSVVAWGRVNQLREWAADSGWMADPNTEMMILDSGQLIAMGVLFTIIMNVLTEAKEREKKSVEKDANDELEEEERLVESRPPSPDHGPPLVESLHATEGYEMLTVRSYGTPLMNVAQNFPTTTRPY
;
A
#
# COMPACT_ATOMS: atom_id res chain seq x y z
N MET A 1 13.19 17.45 -23.69
CA MET A 1 12.51 16.96 -22.46
C MET A 1 12.08 18.12 -21.57
N GLY A 2 11.41 19.14 -22.11
CA GLY A 2 10.86 20.25 -21.32
C GLY A 2 9.41 20.46 -21.74
N ASN A 3 8.50 20.56 -20.76
CA ASN A 3 7.04 20.81 -20.83
C ASN A 3 6.11 19.65 -20.40
N THR A 4 6.60 18.46 -20.06
CA THR A 4 5.74 17.32 -19.66
C THR A 4 5.20 17.37 -18.24
N ILE A 5 5.58 18.36 -17.42
CA ILE A 5 5.08 18.57 -16.06
C ILE A 5 4.36 19.93 -16.00
N GLY A 6 3.42 20.16 -16.93
CA GLY A 6 2.54 21.35 -16.94
C GLY A 6 1.35 21.18 -16.01
N TRP A 7 1.58 21.25 -14.70
CA TRP A 7 0.57 20.85 -13.70
C TRP A 7 -0.43 21.91 -13.31
N LEU A 8 -0.07 23.19 -13.38
CA LEU A 8 -0.89 24.27 -12.86
C LEU A 8 -0.55 25.55 -13.61
N ARG A 9 -1.51 26.11 -14.36
CA ARG A 9 -1.41 27.51 -14.78
C ARG A 9 -2.29 28.33 -13.86
N ARG A 10 -1.68 29.29 -13.17
CA ARG A 10 -2.44 30.31 -12.43
C ARG A 10 -3.05 31.26 -13.45
N ASP A 11 -4.36 31.23 -13.58
CA ASP A 11 -5.11 32.31 -14.22
C ASP A 11 -5.53 33.28 -13.11
N LEU A 12 -5.05 34.52 -13.19
CA LEU A 12 -5.35 35.57 -12.20
C LEU A 12 -6.84 35.93 -12.15
N SER A 13 -7.62 35.55 -13.17
CA SER A 13 -9.06 35.83 -13.24
C SER A 13 -9.95 34.65 -12.82
N LYS A 14 -9.43 33.41 -12.81
CA LYS A 14 -10.22 32.19 -12.59
C LYS A 14 -9.61 31.16 -11.62
N GLY A 15 -8.39 31.39 -11.10
CA GLY A 15 -7.71 30.50 -10.16
C GLY A 15 -6.74 29.51 -10.81
N LEU A 16 -6.48 28.37 -10.16
CA LEU A 16 -5.61 27.32 -10.68
C LEU A 16 -6.38 26.47 -11.70
N HIS A 17 -6.11 26.65 -12.99
CA HIS A 17 -6.66 25.82 -14.05
C HIS A 17 -5.63 24.77 -14.49
N PHE A 18 -6.09 23.54 -14.62
CA PHE A 18 -5.39 22.53 -15.41
C PHE A 18 -5.85 22.71 -16.84
N THR A 19 -4.97 23.01 -17.78
CA THR A 19 -5.32 22.98 -19.21
C THR A 19 -5.38 21.53 -19.68
N VAL A 20 -6.41 20.78 -19.27
CA VAL A 20 -6.61 19.39 -19.72
C VAL A 20 -6.83 19.38 -21.23
N LEU A 21 -7.49 20.40 -21.77
CA LEU A 21 -7.71 20.58 -23.19
C LEU A 21 -6.40 20.66 -24.00
N GLU A 22 -5.44 21.48 -23.57
CA GLU A 22 -4.15 21.63 -24.26
C GLU A 22 -3.29 20.37 -24.14
N ALA A 23 -3.29 19.73 -22.97
CA ALA A 23 -2.57 18.49 -22.72
C ALA A 23 -3.12 17.34 -23.59
N CYS A 24 -4.44 17.16 -23.64
CA CYS A 24 -5.06 16.13 -24.46
C CYS A 24 -4.89 16.41 -25.96
N LYS A 25 -4.96 17.68 -26.38
CA LYS A 25 -4.68 18.08 -27.77
C LYS A 25 -3.22 17.78 -28.15
N ALA A 26 -2.26 18.02 -27.25
CA ALA A 26 -0.86 17.68 -27.48
C ALA A 26 -0.64 16.16 -27.62
N GLU A 27 -1.51 15.34 -27.05
CA GLU A 27 -1.53 13.88 -27.19
C GLU A 27 -2.35 13.38 -28.39
N GLY A 28 -2.85 14.31 -29.23
CA GLY A 28 -3.67 14.01 -30.40
C GLY A 28 -5.10 13.55 -30.07
N VAL A 29 -5.58 13.82 -28.86
CA VAL A 29 -6.95 13.51 -28.45
C VAL A 29 -7.83 14.75 -28.60
N ASP A 30 -8.80 14.68 -29.50
CA ASP A 30 -9.84 15.70 -29.61
C ASP A 30 -10.92 15.45 -28.56
N LEU A 31 -10.90 16.25 -27.48
CA LEU A 31 -11.89 16.15 -26.42
C LEU A 31 -13.30 16.52 -26.87
N THR A 32 -13.45 17.44 -27.84
CA THR A 32 -14.79 17.82 -28.30
C THR A 32 -15.49 16.65 -29.00
N GLN A 33 -14.73 15.86 -29.76
CA GLN A 33 -15.21 14.62 -30.34
C GLN A 33 -15.35 13.51 -29.28
N SER A 34 -14.40 13.40 -28.34
CA SER A 34 -14.39 12.30 -27.37
C SER A 34 -15.46 12.42 -26.28
N CYS A 35 -15.96 13.63 -26.02
CA CYS A 35 -17.00 13.91 -25.04
C CYS A 35 -18.41 14.00 -25.64
N ASP A 36 -18.56 13.88 -26.96
CA ASP A 36 -19.85 13.95 -27.65
C ASP A 36 -20.71 12.71 -27.38
N LEU A 37 -22.00 12.89 -27.07
CA LEU A 37 -22.92 11.80 -26.79
C LEU A 37 -23.93 11.66 -27.94
N LYS A 38 -24.02 10.47 -28.52
CA LYS A 38 -25.03 10.16 -29.55
C LYS A 38 -26.08 9.20 -29.01
N PHE A 39 -27.35 9.57 -29.22
CA PHE A 39 -28.49 8.83 -28.73
C PHE A 39 -29.31 8.24 -29.87
N GLY A 40 -29.90 7.07 -29.62
CA GLY A 40 -30.82 6.40 -30.52
C GLY A 40 -32.25 6.90 -30.43
N SER A 41 -33.08 6.38 -31.33
CA SER A 41 -34.52 6.67 -31.34
C SER A 41 -35.24 6.15 -30.09
N ASP A 42 -34.66 5.13 -29.45
CA ASP A 42 -35.06 4.53 -28.17
C ASP A 42 -34.59 5.33 -26.95
N ARG A 43 -33.89 6.47 -27.16
CA ARG A 43 -33.22 7.28 -26.12
C ARG A 43 -32.06 6.57 -25.42
N GLY A 44 -31.65 5.40 -25.92
CA GLY A 44 -30.45 4.71 -25.48
C GLY A 44 -29.20 5.43 -25.96
N LEU A 45 -28.11 5.31 -25.20
CA LEU A 45 -26.81 5.83 -25.60
C LEU A 45 -26.20 4.88 -26.66
N ILE A 46 -26.01 5.39 -27.88
CA ILE A 46 -25.42 4.61 -28.98
C ILE A 46 -23.89 4.70 -28.92
N SER A 47 -23.37 5.91 -28.71
CA SER A 47 -21.92 6.12 -28.69
C SER A 47 -21.49 7.26 -27.79
N ILE A 48 -20.28 7.11 -27.25
CA ILE A 48 -19.53 8.11 -26.51
C ILE A 48 -18.32 8.49 -27.37
N GLY A 49 -18.40 9.63 -28.02
CA GLY A 49 -17.50 10.05 -29.09
C GLY A 49 -17.44 9.03 -30.20
N ASN A 50 -16.29 8.37 -30.34
CA ASN A 50 -16.05 7.31 -31.33
C ASN A 50 -16.20 5.90 -30.76
N ILE A 51 -16.59 5.75 -29.50
CA ILE A 51 -16.71 4.46 -28.81
C ILE A 51 -18.18 4.03 -28.81
N THR A 52 -18.45 2.81 -29.24
CA THR A 52 -19.77 2.17 -29.21
C THR A 52 -19.81 1.05 -28.18
N ARG A 53 -20.98 0.44 -28.00
CA ARG A 53 -21.08 -0.82 -27.23
C ARG A 53 -20.12 -1.88 -27.79
N GLY A 54 -19.53 -2.67 -26.91
CA GLY A 54 -18.51 -3.66 -27.27
C GLY A 54 -17.16 -3.10 -27.70
N SER A 55 -16.89 -1.79 -27.52
CA SER A 55 -15.63 -1.18 -27.98
C SER A 55 -14.87 -0.40 -26.90
N VAL A 56 -15.35 -0.36 -25.65
CA VAL A 56 -14.59 0.22 -24.54
C VAL A 56 -13.38 -0.67 -24.28
N VAL A 57 -12.19 -0.09 -24.38
CA VAL A 57 -10.92 -0.81 -24.19
C VAL A 57 -10.77 -1.18 -22.70
N PRO A 58 -10.71 -2.49 -22.36
CA PRO A 58 -10.50 -2.91 -20.98
C PRO A 58 -9.12 -2.49 -20.46
N GLN A 59 -9.03 -2.16 -19.17
CA GLN A 59 -7.79 -1.84 -18.47
C GLN A 59 -7.56 -2.82 -17.31
N PRO A 60 -7.08 -4.05 -17.61
CA PRO A 60 -6.82 -5.09 -16.60
C PRO A 60 -5.79 -4.66 -15.54
N GLY A 61 -4.88 -3.73 -15.87
CA GLY A 61 -3.95 -3.11 -14.91
C GLY A 61 -4.60 -2.16 -13.90
N ILE A 62 -5.90 -1.87 -14.04
CA ILE A 62 -6.66 -0.99 -13.16
C ILE A 62 -7.86 -1.73 -12.59
N ALA A 63 -8.73 -2.28 -13.44
CA ALA A 63 -9.96 -2.95 -13.03
C ALA A 63 -9.91 -4.48 -13.11
N GLY A 64 -8.72 -5.06 -13.27
CA GLY A 64 -8.54 -6.50 -13.38
C GLY A 64 -8.91 -7.29 -12.12
N ILE A 65 -9.44 -8.50 -12.33
CA ILE A 65 -9.82 -9.45 -11.27
C ILE A 65 -8.63 -9.77 -10.35
N GLY A 66 -7.42 -9.91 -10.90
CA GLY A 66 -6.21 -10.18 -10.11
C GLY A 66 -5.87 -9.06 -9.12
N ILE A 67 -6.08 -7.79 -9.50
CA ILE A 67 -5.85 -6.65 -8.59
C ILE A 67 -6.87 -6.67 -7.45
N TRP A 68 -8.13 -6.96 -7.77
CA TRP A 68 -9.19 -7.09 -6.78
C TRP A 68 -8.93 -8.25 -5.79
N ILE A 69 -8.50 -9.42 -6.27
CA ILE A 69 -8.12 -10.57 -5.42
C ILE A 69 -6.90 -10.24 -4.55
N ALA A 70 -5.85 -9.65 -5.13
CA ALA A 70 -4.65 -9.27 -4.38
C ALA A 70 -5.00 -8.33 -3.23
N THR A 71 -5.90 -7.38 -3.49
CA THR A 71 -6.40 -6.43 -2.49
C THR A 71 -7.18 -7.11 -1.36
N ALA A 72 -7.98 -8.14 -1.66
CA ALA A 72 -8.68 -8.93 -0.65
C ALA A 72 -7.71 -9.68 0.29
N PHE A 73 -6.61 -10.20 -0.26
CA PHE A 73 -5.59 -10.89 0.54
C PHE A 73 -4.93 -9.96 1.55
N PHE A 74 -4.64 -8.70 1.16
CA PHE A 74 -4.12 -7.69 2.07
C PHE A 74 -5.13 -7.34 3.18
N LEU A 75 -6.42 -7.21 2.85
CA LEU A 75 -7.47 -6.99 3.84
C LEU A 75 -7.54 -8.14 4.86
N ALA A 76 -7.47 -9.39 4.40
CA ALA A 76 -7.55 -10.58 5.25
C ALA A 76 -6.42 -10.61 6.28
N VAL A 77 -5.19 -10.29 5.88
CA VAL A 77 -4.04 -10.26 6.81
C VAL A 77 -4.20 -9.16 7.86
N VAL A 78 -4.73 -8.00 7.50
CA VAL A 78 -5.02 -6.92 8.45
C VAL A 78 -6.09 -7.36 9.46
N VAL A 79 -7.16 -8.00 9.01
CA VAL A 79 -8.22 -8.52 9.89
C VAL A 79 -7.65 -9.56 10.86
N LEU A 80 -6.79 -10.46 10.40
CA LEU A 80 -6.13 -11.44 11.27
C LEU A 80 -5.22 -10.76 12.32
N ALA A 81 -4.49 -9.72 11.93
CA ALA A 81 -3.67 -8.94 12.87
C ALA A 81 -4.52 -8.22 13.93
N LEU A 82 -5.69 -7.71 13.55
CA LEU A 82 -6.65 -7.07 14.46
C LEU A 82 -7.26 -8.06 15.45
N ILE A 83 -7.69 -9.23 14.97
CA ILE A 83 -8.22 -10.31 15.81
C ILE A 83 -7.15 -10.73 16.82
N TRP A 84 -5.90 -10.82 16.38
CA TRP A 84 -4.78 -11.19 17.24
C TRP A 84 -4.50 -10.15 18.33
N GLU A 85 -4.38 -8.86 17.98
CA GLU A 85 -4.15 -7.80 18.98
C GLU A 85 -5.39 -7.65 19.90
N GLY A 86 -6.60 -7.85 19.38
CA GLY A 86 -7.82 -7.93 20.18
C GLY A 86 -7.80 -9.09 21.19
N PHE A 87 -7.35 -10.27 20.77
CA PHE A 87 -7.16 -11.40 21.67
C PHE A 87 -6.07 -11.15 22.72
N GLU A 88 -4.97 -10.48 22.36
CA GLU A 88 -3.93 -10.05 23.32
C GLU A 88 -4.50 -9.09 24.37
N ILE A 89 -5.37 -8.15 23.97
CA ILE A 89 -6.06 -7.23 24.88
C ILE A 89 -7.06 -7.97 25.78
N CYS A 90 -7.84 -8.91 25.25
CA CYS A 90 -8.87 -9.63 25.99
C CYS A 90 -8.34 -10.78 26.88
N SER A 91 -7.18 -11.36 26.53
CA SER A 91 -6.59 -12.49 27.27
C SER A 91 -5.82 -12.07 28.53
N LEU A 92 -5.63 -10.77 28.75
CA LEU A 92 -5.01 -10.23 29.97
C LEU A 92 -5.99 -10.33 31.15
N LYS A 93 -5.78 -11.34 32.00
CA LYS A 93 -6.67 -11.70 33.13
C LYS A 93 -6.63 -10.77 34.36
N SER A 94 -5.75 -9.76 34.41
CA SER A 94 -5.59 -8.91 35.60
C SER A 94 -5.11 -7.49 35.28
N VAL A 95 -5.74 -6.48 35.90
CA VAL A 95 -5.33 -5.05 35.85
C VAL A 95 -3.92 -4.83 36.42
N ALA A 96 -3.40 -5.76 37.23
CA ALA A 96 -2.06 -5.68 37.80
C ALA A 96 -0.93 -6.06 36.82
N ASP A 97 -1.25 -6.78 35.74
CA ASP A 97 -0.28 -7.15 34.67
C ASP A 97 -0.29 -6.16 33.50
N TRP A 98 -1.14 -5.13 33.55
CA TRP A 98 -1.23 -4.07 32.55
C TRP A 98 -0.19 -2.98 32.80
N ASP A 99 1.06 -3.28 32.47
CA ASP A 99 2.05 -2.23 32.27
C ASP A 99 1.79 -1.57 30.90
N ALA A 100 1.50 -0.26 30.93
CA ALA A 100 1.15 0.55 29.76
C ALA A 100 2.22 0.50 28.67
N PHE A 101 3.48 0.18 29.05
CA PHE A 101 4.56 -0.06 28.12
C PHE A 101 4.82 -1.55 27.86
N ALA A 102 4.33 -2.51 28.65
CA ALA A 102 4.46 -3.94 28.33
C ALA A 102 3.63 -4.34 27.10
N MET A 103 2.49 -3.66 26.86
CA MET A 103 1.76 -3.77 25.60
C MET A 103 2.50 -3.10 24.43
N PHE A 104 3.60 -2.37 24.64
CA PHE A 104 4.44 -1.78 23.58
C PHE A 104 5.88 -2.29 23.55
N ARG A 105 6.31 -2.98 24.61
CA ARG A 105 7.65 -3.56 24.79
C ARG A 105 7.61 -4.95 24.18
N ASP A 106 8.44 -5.20 23.18
CA ASP A 106 8.74 -6.57 22.81
C ASP A 106 9.25 -7.27 24.08
N LYS A 107 8.46 -8.22 24.62
CA LYS A 107 8.95 -9.13 25.65
C LYS A 107 10.06 -9.95 24.98
N ARG A 108 11.29 -9.45 25.05
CA ARG A 108 12.49 -10.25 24.76
C ARG A 108 12.66 -11.20 25.95
N GLY A 109 11.89 -12.28 25.95
CA GLY A 109 12.30 -13.45 26.71
C GLY A 109 13.61 -13.98 26.13
N PRO A 110 14.49 -14.58 26.95
CA PRO A 110 15.76 -15.14 26.48
C PRO A 110 15.57 -16.21 25.38
N ASN A 111 14.39 -16.86 25.34
CA ASN A 111 14.02 -17.82 24.31
C ASN A 111 12.76 -17.35 23.57
N PRO A 112 12.88 -16.85 22.31
CA PRO A 112 11.72 -16.45 21.52
C PRO A 112 10.89 -17.69 21.15
N GLY A 113 9.67 -17.76 21.65
CA GLY A 113 8.76 -18.85 21.31
C GLY A 113 8.30 -18.76 19.85
N TRP A 114 7.65 -19.81 19.35
CA TRP A 114 7.04 -19.83 18.01
C TRP A 114 6.14 -18.60 17.75
N LYS A 115 5.43 -18.12 18.78
CA LYS A 115 4.60 -16.90 18.71
C LYS A 115 5.40 -15.63 18.37
N ASP A 116 6.61 -15.48 18.91
CA ASP A 116 7.46 -14.31 18.65
C ASP A 116 8.02 -14.34 17.22
N LYS A 117 8.32 -15.54 16.70
CA LYS A 117 8.74 -15.76 15.31
C LYS A 117 7.63 -15.37 14.33
N VAL A 118 6.41 -15.87 14.56
CA VAL A 118 5.22 -15.53 13.75
C VAL A 118 4.93 -14.03 13.81
N ARG A 119 5.06 -13.41 14.99
CA ARG A 119 4.89 -11.95 15.16
C ARG A 119 5.91 -11.15 14.36
N ALA A 120 7.17 -11.56 14.38
CA ALA A 120 8.22 -10.89 13.62
C ALA A 120 7.98 -11.01 12.11
N ALA A 121 7.62 -12.21 11.63
CA ALA A 121 7.28 -12.45 10.22
C ALA A 121 6.06 -11.61 9.78
N GLY A 122 5.02 -11.55 10.60
CA GLY A 122 3.83 -10.72 10.34
C GLY A 122 4.16 -9.23 10.27
N ARG A 123 5.08 -8.72 11.11
CA ARG A 123 5.56 -7.33 11.01
C ARG A 123 6.27 -7.06 9.69
N THR A 124 7.16 -7.96 9.28
CA THR A 124 7.86 -7.84 7.98
C THR A 124 6.87 -7.86 6.83
N PHE A 125 5.84 -8.71 6.88
CA PHE A 125 4.78 -8.74 5.88
C PHE A 125 4.01 -7.41 5.81
N ILE A 126 3.60 -6.87 6.97
CA ILE A 126 2.86 -5.60 7.04
C ILE A 126 3.67 -4.44 6.48
N ILE A 127 4.97 -4.36 6.82
CA ILE A 127 5.87 -3.31 6.29
C ILE A 127 6.06 -3.49 4.78
N GLY A 128 6.35 -4.72 4.31
CA GLY A 128 6.54 -4.99 2.89
C GLY A 128 5.29 -4.71 2.06
N THR A 129 4.12 -5.01 2.61
CA THR A 129 2.83 -4.66 2.01
C THR A 129 2.66 -3.14 1.93
N ALA A 130 2.91 -2.41 3.03
CA ALA A 130 2.81 -0.96 3.01
C ALA A 130 3.75 -0.31 1.99
N ASP A 131 4.99 -0.79 1.88
CA ASP A 131 5.95 -0.30 0.88
C ASP A 131 5.46 -0.54 -0.55
N ALA A 132 4.92 -1.73 -0.84
CA ALA A 132 4.30 -2.02 -2.14
C ALA A 132 3.08 -1.14 -2.43
N GLN A 133 2.23 -0.89 -1.42
CA GLN A 133 1.05 -0.04 -1.54
C GLN A 133 1.41 1.44 -1.75
N ILE A 134 2.50 1.93 -1.14
CA ILE A 134 3.04 3.28 -1.40
C ILE A 134 3.48 3.41 -2.87
N ILE A 135 4.24 2.42 -3.37
CA ILE A 135 4.70 2.40 -4.76
C ILE A 135 3.51 2.33 -5.72
N PHE A 136 2.53 1.50 -5.40
CA PHE A 136 1.28 1.38 -6.15
C PHE A 136 0.55 2.72 -6.25
N VAL A 137 0.32 3.41 -5.14
CA VAL A 137 -0.30 4.75 -5.15
C VAL A 137 0.54 5.74 -5.97
N GLY A 138 1.86 5.72 -5.81
CA GLY A 138 2.77 6.54 -6.60
C GLY A 138 2.63 6.30 -8.11
N ALA A 139 2.55 5.03 -8.53
CA ALA A 139 2.39 4.65 -9.93
C ALA A 139 1.04 5.14 -10.50
N PHE A 140 -0.06 5.01 -9.75
CA PHE A 140 -1.35 5.54 -10.16
C PHE A 140 -1.36 7.06 -10.26
N LEU A 141 -0.80 7.76 -9.26
CA LEU A 141 -0.70 9.22 -9.29
C LEU A 141 0.15 9.70 -10.47
N LEU A 142 1.25 9.02 -10.79
CA LEU A 142 2.09 9.31 -11.97
C LEU A 142 1.39 8.96 -13.29
N GLY A 143 0.59 7.88 -13.32
CA GLY A 143 -0.21 7.50 -14.49
C GLY A 143 -1.28 8.55 -14.79
N PHE A 144 -2.04 8.96 -13.78
CA PHE A 144 -2.93 10.12 -13.87
C PHE A 144 -2.17 11.39 -14.15
N ALA A 145 -0.90 11.45 -13.78
CA ALA A 145 -0.08 12.59 -14.08
C ALA A 145 0.14 12.78 -15.57
N GLY A 146 0.56 11.73 -16.25
CA GLY A 146 0.72 11.74 -17.69
C GLY A 146 -0.61 11.64 -18.45
N GLN A 147 -0.60 10.69 -19.37
CA GLN A 147 -1.52 10.60 -20.51
C GLN A 147 -2.89 9.99 -20.15
N ASN A 148 -3.00 9.37 -18.98
CA ASN A 148 -4.20 8.61 -18.65
C ASN A 148 -5.41 9.52 -18.45
N LYS A 149 -5.27 10.83 -18.19
CA LYS A 149 -6.43 11.72 -18.02
C LYS A 149 -7.33 11.81 -19.27
N CYS A 150 -6.73 11.70 -20.45
CA CYS A 150 -7.40 11.95 -21.73
C CYS A 150 -8.10 10.70 -22.28
N ARG A 151 -7.58 9.51 -21.95
CA ARG A 151 -8.04 8.24 -22.53
C ARG A 151 -8.72 7.33 -21.51
N LEU A 152 -8.51 7.56 -20.22
CA LEU A 152 -9.11 6.76 -19.18
C LEU A 152 -10.57 7.16 -18.96
N THR A 153 -11.45 6.16 -18.89
CA THR A 153 -12.85 6.37 -18.55
C THR A 153 -13.03 6.67 -17.06
N SER A 154 -14.12 7.36 -16.71
CA SER A 154 -14.45 7.68 -15.32
C SER A 154 -14.63 6.42 -14.46
N TYR A 155 -15.06 5.32 -15.05
CA TYR A 155 -15.12 3.98 -14.45
C TYR A 155 -13.75 3.56 -13.90
N HIS A 156 -12.74 3.48 -14.77
CA HIS A 156 -11.40 3.03 -14.36
C HIS A 156 -10.76 4.01 -13.37
N PHE A 157 -11.02 5.31 -13.53
CA PHE A 157 -10.57 6.31 -12.56
C PHE A 157 -11.18 6.08 -11.17
N THR A 158 -12.49 5.83 -11.11
CA THR A 158 -13.19 5.57 -9.85
C THR A 158 -12.69 4.28 -9.20
N VAL A 159 -12.47 3.23 -9.98
CA VAL A 159 -11.87 1.98 -9.49
C VAL A 159 -10.47 2.23 -8.93
N ALA A 160 -9.62 2.96 -9.66
CA ALA A 160 -8.28 3.30 -9.22
C ALA A 160 -8.26 4.17 -7.95
N VAL A 161 -9.16 5.16 -7.82
CA VAL A 161 -9.29 5.97 -6.61
C VAL A 161 -9.67 5.10 -5.41
N ASN A 162 -10.63 4.20 -5.57
CA ASN A 162 -11.00 3.25 -4.51
C ASN A 162 -9.83 2.32 -4.15
N GLN A 163 -9.05 1.84 -5.13
CA GLN A 163 -7.84 1.05 -4.86
C GLN A 163 -6.77 1.85 -4.12
N MET A 164 -6.54 3.11 -4.50
CA MET A 164 -5.63 4.00 -3.78
C MET A 164 -6.11 4.24 -2.33
N MET A 165 -7.41 4.35 -2.09
CA MET A 165 -7.95 4.46 -0.72
C MET A 165 -7.71 3.20 0.12
N ILE A 166 -7.80 2.01 -0.48
CA ILE A 166 -7.45 0.75 0.19
C ILE A 166 -5.94 0.72 0.49
N ALA A 167 -5.11 1.17 -0.45
CA ALA A 167 -3.67 1.29 -0.26
C ALA A 167 -3.32 2.25 0.90
N LEU A 168 -3.92 3.44 0.95
CA LEU A 168 -3.76 4.40 2.05
C LEU A 168 -4.22 3.83 3.41
N SER A 169 -5.28 3.01 3.40
CA SER A 169 -5.73 2.29 4.59
C SER A 169 -4.66 1.30 5.07
N SER A 170 -4.08 0.50 4.16
CA SER A 170 -2.97 -0.41 4.47
C SER A 170 -1.74 0.31 5.01
N ILE A 171 -1.38 1.46 4.43
CA ILE A 171 -0.27 2.30 4.91
C ILE A 171 -0.55 2.78 6.32
N THR A 172 -1.77 3.27 6.60
CA THR A 172 -2.20 3.72 7.93
C THR A 172 -2.10 2.59 8.96
N PHE A 173 -2.56 1.38 8.62
CA PHE A 173 -2.44 0.21 9.49
C PHE A 173 -0.99 -0.15 9.80
N SER A 174 -0.10 -0.06 8.81
CA SER A 174 1.30 -0.41 9.00
C SER A 174 1.97 0.45 10.08
N VAL A 175 1.68 1.75 10.08
CA VAL A 175 2.21 2.68 11.08
C VAL A 175 1.59 2.43 12.45
N ALA A 176 0.29 2.10 12.49
CA ALA A 176 -0.43 1.84 13.73
C ALA A 176 0.04 0.55 14.44
N LEU A 177 0.20 -0.54 13.69
CA LEU A 177 0.46 -1.88 14.21
C LEU A 177 1.95 -2.18 14.40
N VAL A 178 2.82 -1.64 13.54
CA VAL A 178 4.26 -1.93 13.59
C VAL A 178 4.92 -1.05 14.65
N ARG A 179 5.04 -1.58 15.87
CA ARG A 179 5.66 -0.88 17.01
C ARG A 179 7.13 -0.49 16.77
N THR A 180 7.83 -1.24 15.93
CA THR A 180 9.24 -1.01 15.56
C THR A 180 9.40 -0.25 14.24
N TYR A 181 8.38 0.50 13.80
CA TYR A 181 8.41 1.21 12.51
C TYR A 181 9.64 2.12 12.37
N TRP A 182 10.04 2.79 13.45
CA TRP A 182 11.20 3.70 13.50
C TRP A 182 12.52 3.03 13.92
N ARG A 183 12.61 1.69 13.89
CA ARG A 183 13.86 0.99 14.23
C ARG A 183 15.02 1.41 13.33
N SER A 184 14.75 1.67 12.05
CA SER A 184 15.68 2.31 11.13
C SER A 184 15.16 3.72 10.81
N PRO A 185 15.74 4.78 11.39
CA PRO A 185 15.19 6.13 11.29
C PRO A 185 15.22 6.67 9.86
N TYR A 186 16.24 6.35 9.07
CA TYR A 186 16.33 6.77 7.66
C TYR A 186 15.25 6.11 6.79
N ALA A 187 15.06 4.80 6.95
CA ALA A 187 14.03 4.08 6.20
C ALA A 187 12.63 4.55 6.62
N ALA A 188 12.40 4.77 7.92
CA ALA A 188 11.13 5.28 8.43
C ALA A 188 10.84 6.71 7.96
N ALA A 189 11.84 7.60 7.95
CA ALA A 189 11.71 8.97 7.44
C ALA A 189 11.40 8.99 5.94
N PHE A 190 12.06 8.13 5.16
CA PHE A 190 11.78 7.99 3.73
C PHE A 190 10.34 7.49 3.48
N ARG A 191 9.89 6.45 4.19
CA ARG A 191 8.51 5.97 4.12
C ARG A 191 7.49 7.03 4.53
N LEU A 192 7.79 7.81 5.58
CA LEU A 192 6.93 8.91 6.00
C LEU A 192 6.80 9.96 4.90
N LEU A 193 7.90 10.34 4.25
CA LEU A 193 7.88 11.28 3.13
C LEU A 193 7.03 10.76 1.97
N LEU A 194 7.21 9.49 1.59
CA LEU A 194 6.41 8.88 0.54
C LEU A 194 4.93 8.74 0.91
N THR A 195 4.65 8.45 2.19
CA THR A 195 3.28 8.38 2.73
C THR A 195 2.62 9.76 2.65
N ILE A 196 3.30 10.81 3.10
CA ILE A 196 2.81 12.20 3.00
C ILE A 196 2.53 12.54 1.53
N GLY A 197 3.45 12.24 0.61
CA GLY A 197 3.25 12.43 -0.82
C GLY A 197 2.04 11.68 -1.37
N SER A 198 1.86 10.41 -0.95
CA SER A 198 0.72 9.57 -1.35
C SER A 198 -0.61 10.15 -0.87
N PHE A 199 -0.70 10.56 0.39
CA PHE A 199 -1.89 11.22 0.92
C PHE A 199 -2.16 12.53 0.18
N ILE A 200 -1.19 13.43 0.05
CA ILE A 200 -1.36 14.69 -0.68
C ILE A 200 -1.84 14.43 -2.12
N GLY A 201 -1.21 13.52 -2.84
CA GLY A 201 -1.58 13.20 -4.21
C GLY A 201 -2.99 12.67 -4.33
N VAL A 202 -3.37 11.68 -3.51
CA VAL A 202 -4.74 11.14 -3.49
C VAL A 202 -5.73 12.22 -3.05
N GLY A 203 -5.42 13.02 -2.05
CA GLY A 203 -6.25 14.15 -1.62
C GLY A 203 -6.51 15.15 -2.74
N LEU A 204 -5.49 15.50 -3.54
CA LEU A 204 -5.66 16.35 -4.72
C LEU A 204 -6.57 15.71 -5.77
N THR A 205 -6.53 14.38 -5.94
CA THR A 205 -7.46 13.68 -6.84
C THR A 205 -8.89 13.68 -6.29
N ILE A 206 -9.09 13.45 -4.98
CA ILE A 206 -10.41 13.27 -4.35
C ILE A 206 -11.15 14.61 -4.12
N PHE A 207 -10.42 15.69 -3.80
CA PHE A 207 -11.04 16.98 -3.50
C PHE A 207 -11.28 17.87 -4.72
N ARG A 208 -10.86 17.44 -5.91
CA ARG A 208 -11.15 18.18 -7.13
C ARG A 208 -12.63 18.05 -7.47
N GLN A 209 -13.31 19.20 -7.58
CA GLN A 209 -14.76 19.28 -7.81
C GLN A 209 -15.22 18.55 -9.08
N ALA A 210 -14.34 18.42 -10.07
CA ALA A 210 -14.64 17.85 -11.37
C ALA A 210 -14.20 16.37 -11.55
N ASN A 211 -13.63 15.74 -10.52
CA ASN A 211 -13.05 14.39 -10.64
C ASN A 211 -14.03 13.23 -10.42
N TYR A 212 -15.28 13.50 -10.00
CA TYR A 212 -16.18 12.43 -9.61
C TYR A 212 -17.20 12.12 -10.69
N ALA A 213 -17.28 10.81 -10.94
CA ALA A 213 -18.27 10.14 -11.75
C ALA A 213 -19.70 10.56 -11.38
N PRO A 214 -20.67 10.34 -12.30
CA PRO A 214 -22.10 10.38 -11.99
C PRO A 214 -22.49 9.76 -10.63
N ASP A 215 -23.58 10.27 -10.04
CA ASP A 215 -24.09 9.95 -8.70
C ASP A 215 -24.19 8.44 -8.41
N GLU A 216 -23.69 8.05 -7.24
CA GLU A 216 -23.78 6.69 -6.67
C GLU A 216 -25.21 6.14 -6.63
N SER A 217 -26.22 7.01 -6.67
CA SER A 217 -27.62 6.60 -6.72
C SER A 217 -27.98 5.79 -7.98
N VAL A 218 -27.19 5.85 -9.05
CA VAL A 218 -27.41 5.08 -10.30
C VAL A 218 -26.69 3.72 -10.29
N VAL A 219 -25.60 3.56 -9.51
CA VAL A 219 -24.98 2.25 -9.25
C VAL A 219 -25.73 1.49 -8.14
N LYS A 220 -26.65 2.17 -7.44
CA LYS A 220 -27.52 1.56 -6.45
C LYS A 220 -28.58 0.69 -7.12
N PHE A 221 -28.38 -0.62 -6.96
CA PHE A 221 -29.37 -1.69 -7.05
C PHE A 221 -29.92 -1.97 -8.46
N HIS A 222 -29.57 -3.14 -8.99
CA HIS A 222 -30.35 -3.91 -9.99
C HIS A 222 -31.44 -3.11 -10.72
N MET A 223 -31.02 -2.14 -11.53
CA MET A 223 -31.90 -1.62 -12.55
C MET A 223 -31.47 -2.33 -13.81
N ASP A 224 -32.25 -3.35 -14.16
CA ASP A 224 -32.29 -4.04 -15.46
C ASP A 224 -32.46 -3.05 -16.66
N SER A 225 -32.47 -1.74 -16.41
CA SER A 225 -32.69 -0.65 -17.36
C SER A 225 -31.53 0.36 -17.49
N ALA A 226 -30.44 0.29 -16.71
CA ALA A 226 -29.37 1.32 -16.72
C ALA A 226 -28.01 0.79 -17.24
N MET A 227 -28.03 0.21 -18.45
CA MET A 227 -26.79 -0.19 -19.15
C MET A 227 -26.01 1.00 -19.69
N ASP A 228 -26.61 2.20 -19.73
CA ASP A 228 -26.00 3.43 -20.21
C ASP A 228 -25.71 4.38 -19.04
N SER A 229 -24.46 4.80 -18.87
CA SER A 229 -24.04 5.67 -17.78
C SER A 229 -22.91 6.61 -18.20
N ALA A 230 -22.91 7.83 -17.66
CA ALA A 230 -21.84 8.81 -17.84
C ALA A 230 -20.50 8.34 -17.22
N ILE A 231 -20.47 7.21 -16.49
CA ILE A 231 -19.24 6.63 -15.95
C ILE A 231 -18.29 6.14 -17.04
N LEU A 232 -18.78 5.91 -18.26
CA LEU A 232 -17.97 5.49 -19.40
C LEU A 232 -17.30 6.66 -20.12
N LEU A 233 -17.69 7.91 -19.83
CA LEU A 233 -17.04 9.09 -20.39
C LEU A 233 -15.57 9.16 -19.99
N PRO A 234 -14.69 9.65 -20.88
CA PRO A 234 -13.33 10.01 -20.51
C PRO A 234 -13.32 10.95 -19.30
N VAL A 235 -12.39 10.73 -18.36
CA VAL A 235 -12.26 11.55 -17.14
C VAL A 235 -12.08 13.03 -17.49
N ALA A 236 -11.32 13.32 -18.55
CA ALA A 236 -11.14 14.68 -19.07
C ALA A 236 -12.46 15.42 -19.35
N CYS A 237 -13.50 14.71 -19.83
CA CYS A 237 -14.81 15.29 -20.11
C CYS A 237 -15.52 15.74 -18.83
N LEU A 238 -15.30 15.03 -17.73
CA LEU A 238 -15.90 15.37 -16.43
C LEU A 238 -15.07 16.42 -15.69
N LEU A 239 -13.77 16.49 -15.99
CA LEU A 239 -12.80 17.37 -15.35
C LEU A 239 -12.90 18.85 -15.78
N GLU A 240 -13.39 19.10 -17.00
CA GLU A 240 -13.58 20.43 -17.54
C GLU A 240 -15.05 20.83 -17.46
N THR A 241 -15.35 21.94 -16.77
CA THR A 241 -16.73 22.37 -16.49
C THR A 241 -17.54 22.57 -17.78
N GLU A 242 -16.96 23.18 -18.81
CA GLU A 242 -17.65 23.45 -20.08
C GLU A 242 -18.02 22.16 -20.82
N LEU A 243 -17.13 21.16 -20.82
CA LEU A 243 -17.38 19.86 -21.47
C LEU A 243 -18.39 19.04 -20.69
N ARG A 244 -18.32 19.06 -19.36
CA ARG A 244 -19.29 18.42 -18.49
C ARG A 244 -20.69 19.02 -18.68
N ASP A 245 -20.80 20.34 -18.68
CA ASP A 245 -22.08 21.04 -18.86
C ASP A 245 -22.68 20.75 -20.24
N ALA A 246 -21.84 20.68 -21.28
CA ALA A 246 -22.26 20.29 -22.62
C ALA A 246 -22.79 18.85 -22.66
N ALA A 247 -22.07 17.89 -22.08
CA ALA A 247 -22.50 16.49 -22.02
C ALA A 247 -23.78 16.31 -21.18
N GLU A 248 -23.89 17.02 -20.06
CA GLU A 248 -25.09 17.01 -19.21
C GLU A 248 -26.30 17.60 -19.96
N LYS A 249 -26.08 18.67 -20.73
CA LYS A 249 -27.12 19.26 -21.58
C LYS A 249 -27.57 18.29 -22.68
N GLN A 250 -26.64 17.64 -23.39
CA GLN A 250 -26.97 16.64 -24.42
C GLN A 250 -27.82 15.49 -23.86
N ALA A 251 -27.48 15.01 -22.66
CA ALA A 251 -28.24 13.97 -21.98
C ALA A 251 -29.66 14.44 -21.59
N LYS A 252 -29.78 15.66 -21.04
CA LYS A 252 -31.08 16.26 -20.70
C LYS A 252 -31.96 16.49 -21.93
N ASP A 253 -31.39 17.03 -23.00
CA ASP A 253 -32.11 17.29 -24.25
C ASP A 253 -32.63 15.98 -24.88
N SER A 254 -31.88 14.90 -24.72
CA SER A 254 -32.25 13.54 -25.18
C SER A 254 -33.14 12.77 -24.19
N LYS A 255 -33.45 13.36 -23.02
CA LYS A 255 -34.18 12.73 -21.90
C LYS A 255 -33.53 11.41 -21.44
N ALA A 256 -32.21 11.31 -21.53
CA ALA A 256 -31.44 10.16 -21.11
C ALA A 256 -30.95 10.35 -19.66
N GLU A 257 -31.18 9.36 -18.81
CA GLU A 257 -30.73 9.38 -17.41
C GLU A 257 -29.34 8.74 -17.28
N LEU A 258 -28.30 9.46 -17.71
CA LEU A 258 -26.90 8.99 -17.64
C LEU A 258 -26.26 9.14 -16.25
N GLY A 259 -27.00 9.68 -15.28
CA GLY A 259 -26.61 9.69 -13.88
C GLY A 259 -25.64 10.78 -13.43
N PHE A 260 -25.35 11.84 -14.21
CA PHE A 260 -24.33 12.88 -13.91
C PHE A 260 -24.27 13.41 -12.46
N GLY A 261 -25.35 13.28 -11.70
CA GLY A 261 -25.43 13.66 -10.30
C GLY A 261 -25.52 15.16 -10.11
N LYS A 262 -25.78 15.59 -8.87
CA LYS A 262 -25.72 17.01 -8.54
C LYS A 262 -24.25 17.40 -8.33
N ALA A 263 -23.79 18.44 -9.02
CA ALA A 263 -22.42 18.96 -8.89
C ALA A 263 -22.03 19.36 -7.46
N THR A 264 -23.01 19.58 -6.58
CA THR A 264 -22.81 19.96 -5.17
C THR A 264 -22.81 18.78 -4.20
N THR A 265 -23.10 17.56 -4.65
CA THR A 265 -23.11 16.38 -3.77
C THR A 265 -21.69 16.05 -3.33
N TRP A 266 -21.50 15.82 -2.03
CA TRP A 266 -20.21 15.43 -1.47
C TRP A 266 -20.05 13.90 -1.58
N PRO A 267 -19.10 13.39 -2.40
CA PRO A 267 -18.89 11.95 -2.49
C PRO A 267 -18.41 11.41 -1.14
N PRO A 268 -18.94 10.26 -0.69
CA PRO A 268 -18.57 9.67 0.59
C PRO A 268 -17.08 9.29 0.67
N GLU A 269 -16.39 9.08 -0.46
CA GLU A 269 -14.94 8.91 -0.53
C GLU A 269 -14.18 10.04 0.17
N ARG A 270 -14.66 11.29 0.07
CA ARG A 270 -14.05 12.44 0.75
C ARG A 270 -14.11 12.31 2.26
N ILE A 271 -15.24 11.81 2.78
CA ILE A 271 -15.45 11.60 4.21
C ILE A 271 -14.49 10.52 4.70
N PHE A 272 -14.47 9.36 4.03
CA PHE A 272 -13.56 8.27 4.36
C PHE A 272 -12.09 8.70 4.30
N TYR A 273 -11.70 9.45 3.26
CA TYR A 273 -10.36 9.99 3.13
C TYR A 273 -9.98 10.92 4.29
N ILE A 274 -10.88 11.81 4.74
CA ILE A 274 -10.61 12.67 5.91
C ILE A 274 -10.37 11.82 7.15
N PHE A 275 -11.21 10.82 7.40
CA PHE A 275 -11.00 9.93 8.54
C PHE A 275 -9.68 9.18 8.44
N LEU A 276 -9.29 8.69 7.25
CA LEU A 276 -7.98 8.08 7.02
C LEU A 276 -6.82 9.02 7.35
N VAL A 277 -6.87 10.27 6.90
CA VAL A 277 -5.85 11.28 7.20
C VAL A 277 -5.72 11.45 8.71
N VAL A 278 -6.84 11.63 9.41
CA VAL A 278 -6.82 11.83 10.87
C VAL A 278 -6.30 10.59 11.59
N SER A 279 -6.70 9.38 11.19
CA SER A 279 -6.18 8.12 11.76
C SER A 279 -4.69 7.94 11.49
N CYS A 280 -4.21 8.29 10.30
CA CYS A 280 -2.78 8.24 9.95
C CYS A 280 -1.96 9.23 10.75
N LEU A 281 -2.43 10.46 10.93
CA LEU A 281 -1.79 11.46 11.79
C LEU A 281 -1.76 11.00 13.25
N ALA A 282 -2.87 10.48 13.77
CA ALA A 282 -2.94 9.93 15.12
C ALA A 282 -1.98 8.76 15.33
N ALA A 283 -1.82 7.88 14.34
CA ALA A 283 -0.84 6.80 14.36
C ALA A 283 0.59 7.34 14.46
N HIS A 284 0.95 8.32 13.63
CA HIS A 284 2.29 8.92 13.65
C HIS A 284 2.59 9.72 14.92
N ILE A 285 1.63 10.51 15.43
CA ILE A 285 1.79 11.31 16.66
C ILE A 285 1.95 10.40 17.89
N SER A 286 1.36 9.21 17.88
CA SER A 286 1.51 8.26 18.99
C SER A 286 2.95 7.80 19.20
N ILE A 287 3.78 7.81 18.16
CA ILE A 287 5.16 7.32 18.20
C ILE A 287 6.07 8.23 19.04
N PRO A 288 6.22 9.54 18.77
CA PRO A 288 7.04 10.42 19.60
C PRO A 288 6.51 10.52 21.03
N LEU A 289 5.18 10.46 21.23
CA LEU A 289 4.60 10.40 22.58
C LEU A 289 5.08 9.16 23.35
N ARG A 290 5.11 7.99 22.71
CA ARG A 290 5.65 6.75 23.31
C ARG A 290 7.13 6.89 23.66
N PHE A 291 7.95 7.49 22.80
CA PHE A 291 9.36 7.72 23.09
C PHE A 291 9.59 8.72 24.23
N TYR A 292 8.80 9.80 24.28
CA TYR A 292 8.91 10.84 25.30
C TYR A 292 8.49 10.32 26.68
N PHE A 293 7.35 9.63 26.76
CA PHE A 293 6.84 9.09 28.02
C PHE A 293 7.54 7.79 28.46
N GLY A 294 8.08 7.01 27.52
CA GLY A 294 8.81 5.77 27.81
C GLY A 294 10.23 5.97 28.33
N LYS A 295 10.73 7.21 28.35
CA LYS A 295 12.05 7.58 28.90
C LYS A 295 12.01 7.85 30.40
N SER A 296 10.84 7.84 31.04
CA SER A 296 10.72 7.91 32.49
C SER A 296 11.29 6.62 33.08
N ARG A 297 12.47 6.76 33.65
CA ARG A 297 13.39 5.70 34.08
C ARG A 297 13.00 5.09 35.44
N ASP A 298 11.87 5.53 36.00
CA ASP A 298 11.38 5.01 37.26
C ASP A 298 10.55 3.75 36.99
N ASN A 299 11.09 2.61 37.41
CA ASN A 299 10.43 1.29 37.47
C ASN A 299 9.17 1.27 38.39
N THR A 300 8.55 2.41 38.66
CA THR A 300 7.28 2.45 39.39
C THR A 300 6.18 2.09 38.40
N PRO A 301 5.45 0.98 38.61
CA PRO A 301 4.32 0.64 37.77
C PRO A 301 3.30 1.78 37.89
N VAL A 302 3.16 2.55 36.83
CA VAL A 302 2.23 3.68 36.79
C VAL A 302 0.82 3.09 36.94
N LYS A 303 0.21 3.26 38.11
CA LYS A 303 -1.13 2.72 38.42
C LYS A 303 -2.12 3.19 37.36
N TRP A 304 -2.63 2.24 36.59
CA TRP A 304 -3.50 2.53 35.47
C TRP A 304 -4.91 2.85 35.98
N THR A 305 -5.38 4.07 35.73
CA THR A 305 -6.73 4.48 36.09
C THR A 305 -7.71 4.06 34.99
N TYR A 306 -8.94 3.74 35.36
CA TYR A 306 -10.04 3.41 34.42
C TYR A 306 -10.15 4.42 33.26
N ARG A 307 -9.86 5.70 33.51
CA ARG A 307 -9.83 6.77 32.50
C ARG A 307 -8.78 6.52 31.40
N ARG A 308 -7.59 6.03 31.75
CA ARG A 308 -6.53 5.73 30.77
C ARG A 308 -6.85 4.50 29.93
N MET A 309 -7.59 3.54 30.49
CA MET A 309 -8.12 2.38 29.76
C MET A 309 -9.10 2.79 28.67
N ILE A 310 -10.07 3.64 29.02
CA ILE A 310 -11.01 4.17 28.04
C ILE A 310 -10.26 4.95 26.95
N LEU A 311 -9.31 5.81 27.31
CA LEU A 311 -8.54 6.59 26.33
C LEU A 311 -7.73 5.70 25.37
N ALA A 312 -7.11 4.63 25.87
CA ALA A 312 -6.39 3.68 25.03
C ALA A 312 -7.33 2.90 24.10
N ALA A 313 -8.48 2.46 24.60
CA ALA A 313 -9.49 1.77 23.81
C ALA A 313 -10.06 2.69 22.71
N VAL A 314 -10.38 3.94 23.05
CA VAL A 314 -10.85 4.96 22.09
C VAL A 314 -9.79 5.25 21.04
N TYR A 315 -8.51 5.38 21.42
CA TYR A 315 -7.41 5.58 20.49
C TYR A 315 -7.30 4.41 19.50
N TRP A 316 -7.28 3.16 19.98
CA TRP A 316 -7.18 2.00 19.10
C TRP A 316 -8.40 1.84 18.20
N LEU A 317 -9.61 2.08 18.74
CA LEU A 317 -10.83 2.10 17.95
C LEU A 317 -10.73 3.14 16.82
N TRP A 318 -10.24 4.35 17.13
CA TRP A 318 -10.11 5.44 16.16
C TRP A 318 -9.04 5.19 15.10
N VAL A 319 -7.91 4.58 15.46
CA VAL A 319 -6.81 4.33 14.51
C VAL A 319 -7.10 3.14 13.61
N LEU A 320 -7.89 2.16 14.08
CA LEU A 320 -8.15 0.92 13.35
C LEU A 320 -9.47 0.95 12.58
N LEU A 321 -10.55 1.48 13.17
CA LEU A 321 -11.89 1.40 12.56
C LEU A 321 -11.98 2.11 11.20
N PRO A 322 -11.51 3.37 11.02
CA PRO A 322 -11.67 4.06 9.74
C PRO A 322 -10.92 3.41 8.57
N PRO A 323 -9.67 2.94 8.73
CA PRO A 323 -9.00 2.15 7.69
C PRO A 323 -9.73 0.83 7.35
N ILE A 324 -10.32 0.12 8.32
CA ILE A 324 -11.12 -1.09 8.04
C ILE A 324 -12.34 -0.71 7.19
N LEU A 325 -13.15 0.24 7.68
CA LEU A 325 -14.39 0.63 7.03
C LEU A 325 -14.14 1.14 5.62
N THR A 326 -13.12 1.99 5.46
CA THR A 326 -12.74 2.52 4.15
C THR A 326 -12.34 1.40 3.20
N SER A 327 -11.53 0.44 3.66
CA SER A 327 -11.10 -0.67 2.81
C SER A 327 -12.26 -1.57 2.39
N VAL A 328 -13.16 -1.93 3.31
CA VAL A 328 -14.31 -2.79 3.04
C VAL A 328 -15.29 -2.12 2.07
N VAL A 329 -15.61 -0.85 2.31
CA VAL A 329 -16.53 -0.09 1.45
C VAL A 329 -15.93 0.10 0.05
N ALA A 330 -14.67 0.51 -0.04
CA ALA A 330 -13.99 0.67 -1.33
C ALA A 330 -13.87 -0.65 -2.09
N TRP A 331 -13.57 -1.76 -1.41
CA TRP A 331 -13.48 -3.09 -2.01
C TRP A 331 -14.83 -3.55 -2.57
N GLY A 332 -15.92 -3.37 -1.82
CA GLY A 332 -17.28 -3.68 -2.27
C GLY A 332 -17.69 -2.83 -3.48
N ARG A 333 -17.34 -1.54 -3.48
CA ARG A 333 -17.59 -0.63 -4.62
C ARG A 333 -16.85 -1.04 -5.87
N VAL A 334 -15.58 -1.42 -5.76
CA VAL A 334 -14.83 -1.93 -6.91
C VAL A 334 -15.50 -3.18 -7.47
N ASN A 335 -15.98 -4.09 -6.63
CA ASN A 335 -16.70 -5.28 -7.10
C ASN A 335 -17.97 -4.91 -7.88
N GLN A 336 -18.81 -4.05 -7.30
CA GLN A 336 -20.05 -3.60 -7.94
C GLN A 336 -19.81 -2.93 -9.29
N LEU A 337 -18.80 -2.06 -9.37
CA LEU A 337 -18.45 -1.37 -10.61
C LEU A 337 -17.93 -2.36 -11.67
N ARG A 338 -17.16 -3.37 -11.27
CA ARG A 338 -16.63 -4.41 -12.18
C ARG A 338 -17.73 -5.31 -12.72
N GLU A 339 -18.65 -5.76 -11.86
CA GLU A 339 -19.83 -6.52 -12.26
C GLU A 339 -20.68 -5.72 -13.24
N TRP A 340 -20.99 -4.47 -12.91
CA TRP A 340 -21.72 -3.58 -13.82
C TRP A 340 -21.01 -3.41 -15.17
N ALA A 341 -19.68 -3.16 -15.18
CA ALA A 341 -18.95 -2.98 -16.42
C ALA A 341 -18.99 -4.25 -17.30
N ALA A 342 -18.88 -5.44 -16.70
CA ALA A 342 -18.99 -6.71 -17.39
C ALA A 342 -20.40 -6.93 -17.99
N ASP A 343 -21.45 -6.57 -17.24
CA ASP A 343 -22.84 -6.79 -17.65
C ASP A 343 -23.38 -5.69 -18.59
N SER A 344 -22.75 -4.52 -18.61
CA SER A 344 -23.20 -3.33 -19.36
C SER A 344 -23.20 -3.50 -20.90
N GLY A 345 -22.44 -4.47 -21.43
CA GLY A 345 -22.25 -4.66 -22.87
C GLY A 345 -21.37 -3.60 -23.54
N TRP A 346 -20.77 -2.68 -22.79
CA TRP A 346 -19.89 -1.63 -23.33
C TRP A 346 -18.43 -2.08 -23.51
N MET A 347 -17.98 -3.02 -22.67
CA MET A 347 -16.61 -3.53 -22.70
C MET A 347 -16.34 -4.36 -23.95
N ALA A 348 -15.14 -4.24 -24.50
CA ALA A 348 -14.73 -5.06 -25.63
C ALA A 348 -14.67 -6.55 -25.27
N ASP A 349 -15.03 -7.40 -26.23
CA ASP A 349 -14.94 -8.85 -26.15
C ASP A 349 -13.69 -9.33 -26.92
N PRO A 350 -12.73 -10.03 -26.31
CA PRO A 350 -12.71 -10.51 -24.92
C PRO A 350 -12.44 -9.42 -23.87
N ASN A 351 -13.20 -9.45 -22.77
CA ASN A 351 -12.97 -8.57 -21.63
C ASN A 351 -11.80 -9.07 -20.77
N THR A 352 -10.61 -8.53 -21.02
CA THR A 352 -9.38 -8.90 -20.31
C THR A 352 -9.38 -8.54 -18.83
N GLU A 353 -10.30 -7.70 -18.33
CA GLU A 353 -10.44 -7.41 -16.89
C GLU A 353 -11.00 -8.59 -16.08
N MET A 354 -11.73 -9.48 -16.75
CA MET A 354 -12.28 -10.69 -16.13
C MET A 354 -11.35 -11.90 -16.26
N MET A 355 -10.29 -11.77 -17.07
CA MET A 355 -9.29 -12.81 -17.26
C MET A 355 -8.11 -12.60 -16.29
N ILE A 356 -7.72 -13.65 -15.55
CA ILE A 356 -6.66 -13.59 -14.53
C ILE A 356 -5.25 -13.43 -15.15
N LEU A 357 -5.09 -13.79 -16.43
CA LEU A 357 -3.77 -13.98 -17.07
C LEU A 357 -3.24 -12.75 -17.82
N ASP A 358 -3.86 -11.58 -17.67
CA ASP A 358 -3.32 -10.37 -18.30
C ASP A 358 -2.06 -9.87 -17.58
N SER A 359 -1.10 -9.33 -18.35
CA SER A 359 0.19 -8.83 -17.87
C SER A 359 0.09 -7.86 -16.69
N GLY A 360 -0.90 -6.96 -16.67
CA GLY A 360 -1.08 -6.00 -15.57
C GLY A 360 -1.49 -6.68 -14.25
N GLN A 361 -2.26 -7.76 -14.33
CA GLN A 361 -2.72 -8.52 -13.18
C GLN A 361 -1.62 -9.44 -12.63
N LEU A 362 -0.80 -9.99 -13.53
CA LEU A 362 0.38 -10.79 -13.15
C LEU A 362 1.39 -9.99 -12.35
N ILE A 363 1.57 -8.69 -12.62
CA ILE A 363 2.45 -7.82 -11.83
C ILE A 363 1.94 -7.70 -10.40
N ALA A 364 0.65 -7.41 -10.21
CA ALA A 364 0.05 -7.30 -8.87
C ALA A 364 0.18 -8.62 -8.07
N MET A 365 -0.07 -9.75 -8.74
CA MET A 365 0.09 -11.08 -8.13
C MET A 365 1.56 -11.42 -7.85
N GLY A 366 2.48 -11.02 -8.72
CA GLY A 366 3.92 -11.20 -8.55
C GLY A 366 4.48 -10.40 -7.38
N VAL A 367 3.99 -9.18 -7.16
CA VAL A 367 4.33 -8.37 -5.97
C VAL A 367 3.84 -9.07 -4.71
N LEU A 368 2.59 -9.55 -4.68
CA LEU A 368 2.06 -10.32 -3.56
C LEU A 368 2.91 -11.58 -3.29
N PHE A 369 3.23 -12.34 -4.34
CA PHE A 369 4.06 -13.54 -4.23
C PHE A 369 5.45 -13.21 -3.69
N THR A 370 6.07 -12.12 -4.14
CA THR A 370 7.39 -11.67 -3.66
C THR A 370 7.34 -11.29 -2.18
N ILE A 371 6.29 -10.60 -1.74
CA ILE A 371 6.10 -10.26 -0.32
C ILE A 371 5.95 -11.54 0.52
N ILE A 372 5.15 -12.50 0.07
CA ILE A 372 4.97 -13.80 0.74
C ILE A 372 6.31 -14.54 0.81
N MET A 373 7.04 -14.61 -0.29
CA MET A 373 8.34 -15.30 -0.35
C MET A 373 9.38 -14.65 0.57
N ASN A 374 9.44 -13.32 0.62
CA ASN A 374 10.31 -12.60 1.55
C ASN A 374 9.97 -12.94 3.01
N VAL A 375 8.68 -13.07 3.33
CA VAL A 375 8.22 -13.40 4.68
C VAL A 375 8.52 -14.86 5.04
N LEU A 376 8.32 -15.79 4.10
CA LEU A 376 8.69 -17.20 4.28
C LEU A 376 10.21 -17.37 4.44
N THR A 377 11.00 -16.60 3.69
CA THR A 377 12.46 -16.62 3.77
C THR A 377 12.94 -16.09 5.12
N GLU A 378 12.41 -14.94 5.55
CA GLU A 378 12.71 -14.36 6.86
C GLU A 378 12.29 -15.29 8.02
N ALA A 379 11.15 -15.97 7.89
CA ALA A 379 10.69 -16.94 8.87
C ALA A 379 11.66 -18.14 8.98
N LYS A 380 12.10 -18.69 7.84
CA LYS A 380 13.08 -19.79 7.79
C LYS A 380 14.45 -19.38 8.32
N GLU A 381 14.94 -18.19 7.97
CA GLU A 381 16.24 -17.71 8.44
C GLU A 381 16.26 -17.53 9.97
N ARG A 382 15.14 -17.08 10.54
CA ARG A 382 14.97 -16.98 12.01
C ARG A 382 14.88 -18.33 12.68
N GLU A 383 14.25 -19.31 12.04
CA GLU A 383 14.22 -20.69 12.52
C GLU A 383 15.64 -21.28 12.56
N LYS A 384 16.41 -21.12 11.48
CA LYS A 384 17.80 -21.56 11.43
C LYS A 384 18.66 -20.93 12.54
N LYS A 385 18.58 -19.61 12.72
CA LYS A 385 19.33 -18.90 13.77
C LYS A 385 18.95 -19.35 15.19
N SER A 386 17.70 -19.77 15.41
CA SER A 386 17.32 -20.32 16.73
C SER A 386 17.90 -21.71 16.96
N VAL A 387 17.87 -22.59 15.95
CA VAL A 387 18.44 -23.94 16.09
C VAL A 387 19.94 -23.87 16.31
N GLU A 388 20.63 -22.98 15.59
CA GLU A 388 22.07 -22.75 15.78
C GLU A 388 22.40 -22.18 17.17
N LYS A 389 21.55 -21.29 17.69
CA LYS A 389 21.70 -20.76 19.05
C LYS A 389 21.50 -21.85 20.10
N ASP A 390 20.43 -22.65 19.97
CA ASP A 390 20.12 -23.73 20.92
C ASP A 390 21.26 -24.78 20.93
N ALA A 391 21.83 -25.11 19.77
CA ALA A 391 22.99 -26.01 19.66
C ALA A 391 24.26 -25.45 20.30
N ASN A 392 24.53 -24.14 20.14
CA ASN A 392 25.69 -23.49 20.78
C ASN A 392 25.49 -23.37 22.31
N ASP A 393 24.27 -23.08 22.77
CA ASP A 393 23.94 -23.00 24.19
C ASP A 393 24.12 -24.39 24.86
N GLU A 394 23.75 -25.50 24.18
CA GLU A 394 24.01 -26.88 24.63
C GLU A 394 25.51 -27.22 24.70
N LEU A 395 26.30 -26.83 23.69
CA LEU A 395 27.75 -27.04 23.68
C LEU A 395 28.46 -26.28 24.82
N GLU A 396 28.08 -25.03 25.07
CA GLU A 396 28.61 -24.25 26.19
C GLU A 396 28.25 -24.86 27.56
N GLU A 397 27.06 -25.46 27.70
CA GLU A 397 26.65 -26.13 28.93
C GLU A 397 27.46 -27.42 29.15
N GLU A 398 27.72 -28.19 28.09
CA GLU A 398 28.56 -29.40 28.15
C GLU A 398 30.01 -29.06 28.52
N GLU A 399 30.60 -28.00 27.94
CA GLU A 399 31.96 -27.54 28.27
C GLU A 399 32.08 -27.12 29.74
N ARG A 400 31.08 -26.40 30.28
CA ARG A 400 31.04 -26.03 31.71
C ARG A 400 30.88 -27.25 32.63
N LEU A 401 30.15 -28.29 32.21
CA LEU A 401 30.01 -29.52 32.97
C LEU A 401 31.30 -30.35 32.99
N VAL A 402 32.09 -30.31 31.92
CA VAL A 402 33.41 -30.93 31.85
C VAL A 402 34.41 -30.19 32.73
N GLU A 403 34.43 -28.85 32.69
CA GLU A 403 35.35 -28.03 33.49
C GLU A 403 35.04 -28.06 35.00
N SER A 404 33.80 -28.32 35.38
CA SER A 404 33.37 -28.44 36.79
C SER A 404 33.54 -29.84 37.40
N ARG A 405 33.99 -30.85 36.64
CA ARG A 405 34.34 -32.15 37.22
C ARG A 405 35.58 -32.01 38.12
N PRO A 406 35.53 -32.48 39.38
CA PRO A 406 36.73 -32.57 40.20
C PRO A 406 37.75 -33.48 39.50
N PRO A 407 39.05 -33.18 39.57
CA PRO A 407 40.08 -34.02 38.97
C PRO A 407 39.91 -35.45 39.47
N SER A 408 39.80 -36.40 38.54
CA SER A 408 39.68 -37.81 38.86
C SER A 408 40.91 -38.23 39.69
N PRO A 409 40.71 -38.82 40.88
CA PRO A 409 41.81 -39.30 41.70
C PRO A 409 42.26 -40.66 41.16
N ASP A 410 42.82 -40.69 39.96
CA ASP A 410 43.63 -41.79 39.44
C ASP A 410 44.04 -41.44 38.01
N HIS A 411 45.17 -40.74 37.87
CA HIS A 411 46.20 -41.02 36.88
C HIS A 411 47.47 -40.25 37.27
N GLY A 412 48.54 -41.01 37.48
CA GLY A 412 49.86 -40.49 37.76
C GLY A 412 50.36 -39.56 36.64
N PRO A 413 51.44 -38.79 36.91
CA PRO A 413 51.93 -37.79 35.98
C PRO A 413 52.27 -38.43 34.62
N PRO A 414 52.00 -37.75 33.50
CA PRO A 414 52.40 -38.26 32.20
C PRO A 414 53.92 -38.31 32.15
N LEU A 415 54.45 -39.49 31.82
CA LEU A 415 55.84 -39.67 31.45
C LEU A 415 56.10 -38.83 30.20
N VAL A 416 56.93 -37.82 30.38
CA VAL A 416 57.59 -37.06 29.32
C VAL A 416 58.46 -38.06 28.55
N GLU A 417 57.95 -38.62 27.46
CA GLU A 417 58.77 -39.34 26.51
C GLU A 417 59.19 -38.37 25.41
N SER A 418 60.41 -37.88 25.54
CA SER A 418 61.12 -37.11 24.53
C SER A 418 61.36 -38.00 23.31
N LEU A 419 60.72 -37.69 22.18
CA LEU A 419 61.22 -38.07 20.87
C LEU A 419 61.45 -36.82 20.02
N HIS A 420 62.72 -36.69 19.66
CA HIS A 420 63.32 -35.68 18.81
C HIS A 420 62.87 -35.81 17.34
N ALA A 421 62.97 -34.68 16.64
CA ALA A 421 63.16 -34.50 15.18
C ALA A 421 61.88 -34.69 14.33
N THR A 422 61.55 -33.84 13.34
CA THR A 422 62.34 -32.91 12.51
C THR A 422 61.37 -32.03 11.70
N GLU A 423 61.80 -30.80 11.40
CA GLU A 423 61.47 -29.98 10.21
C GLU A 423 60.02 -29.55 9.90
N GLY A 424 59.86 -28.25 9.63
CA GLY A 424 58.71 -27.72 8.91
C GLY A 424 58.27 -26.33 9.35
N TYR A 425 59.14 -25.32 9.22
CA TYR A 425 58.72 -23.92 9.25
C TYR A 425 57.85 -23.64 8.01
N GLU A 426 56.55 -23.37 8.20
CA GLU A 426 55.82 -22.47 7.30
C GLU A 426 55.05 -21.42 8.10
N MET A 427 55.20 -20.20 7.61
CA MET A 427 54.85 -18.95 8.26
C MET A 427 53.34 -18.78 8.40
N LEU A 428 52.96 -18.31 9.59
CA LEU A 428 51.79 -17.46 9.81
C LEU A 428 51.85 -16.23 8.89
N THR A 429 51.19 -16.28 7.74
CA THR A 429 50.78 -15.06 7.02
C THR A 429 49.56 -14.46 7.71
N VAL A 430 49.83 -13.42 8.50
CA VAL A 430 48.88 -12.34 8.81
C VAL A 430 48.42 -11.74 7.48
N ARG A 431 47.14 -11.91 7.12
CA ARG A 431 46.51 -11.13 6.04
C ARG A 431 45.47 -10.18 6.61
N SER A 432 45.98 -8.99 6.90
CA SER A 432 45.24 -7.73 6.83
C SER A 432 44.75 -7.46 5.39
N TYR A 433 43.80 -6.54 5.27
CA TYR A 433 43.22 -5.91 4.07
C TYR A 433 42.15 -6.74 3.36
N GLY A 434 41.03 -6.19 2.91
CA GLY A 434 40.64 -4.80 2.78
C GLY A 434 39.32 -4.73 2.00
N THR A 435 38.62 -3.63 2.19
CA THR A 435 37.45 -3.18 1.41
C THR A 435 37.77 -3.20 -0.10
N PRO A 436 36.87 -3.70 -0.97
CA PRO A 436 36.92 -3.38 -2.37
C PRO A 436 35.96 -2.22 -2.68
N LEU A 437 36.53 -1.03 -2.82
CA LEU A 437 36.02 -0.01 -3.73
C LEU A 437 36.29 -0.49 -5.15
N MET A 438 35.24 -0.62 -5.98
CA MET A 438 35.40 -0.76 -7.42
C MET A 438 34.76 0.45 -8.13
N ASN A 439 35.62 1.39 -8.47
CA ASN A 439 35.46 2.30 -9.59
C ASN A 439 35.57 1.48 -10.89
N VAL A 440 34.61 1.62 -11.79
CA VAL A 440 34.82 1.32 -13.21
C VAL A 440 34.61 2.62 -13.98
N ALA A 441 35.73 3.24 -14.31
CA ALA A 441 35.83 4.18 -15.43
C ALA A 441 36.17 3.35 -16.68
N GLN A 442 35.31 3.43 -17.69
CA GLN A 442 35.69 3.13 -19.06
C GLN A 442 35.50 4.40 -19.89
N ASN A 443 36.53 4.69 -20.66
CA ASN A 443 36.81 5.96 -21.29
C ASN A 443 36.97 5.68 -22.81
N PHE A 444 36.27 6.50 -23.60
CA PHE A 444 36.50 6.88 -25.02
C PHE A 444 36.15 5.92 -26.19
N PRO A 445 35.83 6.44 -27.41
CA PRO A 445 36.04 7.80 -27.90
C PRO A 445 34.84 8.53 -28.54
N THR A 446 34.94 9.86 -28.47
CA THR A 446 34.32 10.89 -29.30
C THR A 446 34.71 10.80 -30.77
N THR A 447 33.75 11.01 -31.69
CA THR A 447 33.94 11.90 -32.86
C THR A 447 32.60 12.28 -33.53
N THR A 448 32.30 13.59 -33.48
CA THR A 448 31.79 14.50 -34.54
C THR A 448 30.60 14.08 -35.43
N ARG A 449 29.41 14.72 -35.32
CA ARG A 449 28.94 16.04 -35.89
C ARG A 449 28.24 15.90 -37.28
N PRO A 450 27.55 16.92 -37.80
CA PRO A 450 26.09 17.06 -37.84
C PRO A 450 25.47 16.93 -39.25
N TYR A 451 24.14 16.77 -39.32
CA TYR A 451 23.24 17.42 -40.29
C TYR A 451 21.84 17.53 -39.68
#